data_AF-A0A7W4C266-F1
#
_entry.id   AF-A0A7W4C266-F1
#
_cell.length_a   1.000
_cell.length_b   1.000
_cell.length_c   1.000
_cell.angle_alpha   90.00
_cell.angle_beta   90.00
_cell.angle_gamma   90.00
#
_symmetry.space_group_name_H-M   'P 1'
#
loop_
_entity.id
_entity.type
_entity.pdbx_description
1 polymer ?
#
loop_
_entity_poly.entity_id
_entity_poly.type
_entity_poly.pdbx_seq_one_letter_code
_entity_poly.pdbx_strand_id
1 'polypeptide(L)'
;MSDFLDILTHGRRFKAAVKELSLDDLRETATKLEKIISERQEEEKLELEANAERNARIAEILAQIENSGLSIEDLGDVTSSVKTAKAKRAPRPPKYQITVDGELIQWTGQGRMPTVFKQQVDSGKNMSEFLIPGME
;
A
#
# COMPACT_ATOMS: atom_id res chain seq x y z
N MET A 1 -4.51 16.41 27.11
CA MET A 1 -3.67 17.33 26.31
C MET A 1 -4.21 18.75 26.35
N SER A 2 -5.52 18.94 26.13
CA SER A 2 -6.21 20.25 26.21
C SER A 2 -5.92 21.02 27.49
N ASP A 3 -6.09 20.38 28.65
CA ASP A 3 -5.98 21.05 29.95
C ASP A 3 -4.57 21.57 30.22
N PHE A 4 -3.55 20.88 29.71
CA PHE A 4 -2.16 21.31 29.79
C PHE A 4 -1.91 22.54 28.90
N LEU A 5 -2.42 22.53 27.67
CA LEU A 5 -2.29 23.68 26.76
C LEU A 5 -3.07 24.90 27.26
N ASP A 6 -4.24 24.72 27.86
CA ASP A 6 -5.03 25.79 28.47
C ASP A 6 -4.33 26.43 29.68
N ILE A 7 -3.46 25.70 30.36
CA ILE A 7 -2.61 26.23 31.44
C ILE A 7 -1.40 26.94 30.84
N LEU A 8 -0.69 26.31 29.89
CA LEU A 8 0.55 26.81 29.29
C LEU A 8 0.34 28.11 28.51
N THR A 9 -0.77 28.22 27.77
CA THR A 9 -1.08 29.38 26.92
C THR A 9 -1.71 30.55 27.68
N HIS A 10 -2.05 30.36 28.97
CA HIS A 10 -2.76 31.35 29.75
C HIS A 10 -1.90 31.87 30.91
N GLY A 11 -1.34 33.08 30.76
CA GLY A 11 -0.26 33.59 31.60
C GLY A 11 -0.50 33.55 33.12
N ARG A 12 -1.73 33.82 33.59
CA ARG A 12 -2.06 33.71 35.04
C ARG A 12 -2.06 32.27 35.54
N ARG A 13 -2.58 31.34 34.74
CA ARG A 13 -2.64 29.91 35.07
C ARG A 13 -1.24 29.30 34.98
N PHE A 14 -0.48 29.64 33.94
CA PHE A 14 0.91 29.25 33.81
C PHE A 14 1.74 29.70 35.01
N LYS A 15 1.65 30.99 35.39
CA LYS A 15 2.35 31.53 36.56
C LYS A 15 2.01 30.81 37.86
N ALA A 16 0.74 30.42 38.05
CA ALA A 16 0.32 29.64 39.20
C ALA A 16 0.89 28.20 39.15
N ALA A 17 0.91 27.58 37.96
CA ALA A 17 1.39 26.22 37.76
C ALA A 17 2.91 26.08 37.95
N VAL A 18 3.69 27.13 37.67
CA VAL A 18 5.14 27.13 37.82
C VAL A 18 5.65 27.80 39.10
N LYS A 19 4.75 28.18 40.01
CA LYS A 19 5.10 28.95 41.21
C LYS A 19 6.12 28.26 42.12
N GLU A 20 6.06 26.93 42.20
CA GLU A 20 6.91 26.12 43.07
C GLU A 20 8.22 25.68 42.39
N LEU A 21 8.44 26.03 41.11
CA LEU A 21 9.68 25.74 40.39
C LEU A 21 10.76 26.76 40.72
N SER A 22 12.03 26.32 40.72
CA SER A 22 13.15 27.22 40.86
C SER A 22 13.36 28.04 39.59
N LEU A 23 14.11 29.14 39.70
CA LEU A 23 14.45 29.97 38.54
C LEU A 23 15.30 29.19 37.51
N ASP A 24 16.15 28.28 37.98
CA ASP A 24 16.98 27.46 37.10
C ASP A 24 16.15 26.42 36.35
N ASP A 25 15.16 25.79 37.00
CA ASP A 25 14.23 24.88 36.33
C ASP A 25 13.38 25.63 35.27
N LEU A 26 12.94 26.86 35.59
CA LEU A 26 12.23 27.71 34.64
C LEU A 26 13.09 28.02 33.40
N ARG A 27 14.38 28.29 33.58
CA ARG A 27 15.32 28.47 32.47
C ARG A 27 15.50 27.19 31.66
N GLU A 28 15.67 26.05 32.32
CA GLU A 28 15.84 24.76 31.63
C GLU A 28 14.60 24.41 30.80
N THR A 29 13.39 24.63 31.34
CA THR A 29 12.13 24.41 30.61
C THR A 29 12.00 25.35 29.41
N ALA A 30 12.41 26.61 29.54
CA ALA A 30 12.45 27.55 28.42
C ALA A 30 13.41 27.09 27.31
N THR A 31 14.63 26.66 27.66
CA THR A 31 15.61 26.12 26.70
C THR A 31 15.07 24.90 25.96
N LYS A 32 14.39 23.98 26.67
CA LYS A 32 13.76 22.81 26.03
C LYS A 32 12.67 23.22 25.05
N LEU A 33 11.85 24.21 25.40
CA LEU A 33 10.79 24.71 24.52
C LEU A 33 11.37 25.42 23.29
N GLU A 34 12.41 26.23 23.44
CA GLU A 34 13.13 26.87 22.34
C GLU A 34 13.74 25.85 21.38
N LYS A 35 14.29 24.75 21.90
CA LYS A 35 14.80 23.65 21.08
C LYS A 35 13.68 23.02 20.24
N ILE A 36 12.54 22.71 20.85
CA ILE A 36 11.38 22.14 20.14
C ILE A 36 10.89 23.11 19.05
N ILE A 37 10.82 24.42 19.34
CA ILE A 37 10.42 25.43 18.36
C ILE A 37 11.40 25.44 17.18
N SER A 38 12.72 25.39 17.45
CA SER A 38 13.75 25.40 16.42
C SER A 38 13.66 24.17 15.51
N GLU A 39 13.50 22.98 16.09
CA GLU A 39 13.30 21.72 15.35
C GLU A 39 12.07 21.81 14.43
N ARG A 40 10.94 22.36 14.93
CA ARG A 40 9.72 22.54 14.13
C ARG A 40 9.88 23.55 12.99
N GLN A 41 10.62 24.64 13.22
CA GLN A 41 10.91 25.62 12.18
C GLN A 41 11.78 25.03 11.07
N GLU A 42 12.76 24.21 11.42
CA GLU A 42 13.59 23.49 10.45
C GLU A 42 12.76 22.49 9.64
N GLU A 43 11.89 21.70 10.28
CA GLU A 43 10.96 20.80 9.61
C GLU A 43 10.06 21.53 8.62
N GLU A 44 9.42 22.63 9.04
CA GLU A 44 8.51 23.41 8.20
C GLU A 44 9.25 24.08 7.03
N LYS A 45 10.48 24.56 7.26
CA LYS A 45 11.32 25.11 6.20
C LYS A 45 11.70 24.04 5.17
N LEU A 46 12.12 22.86 5.62
CA LEU A 46 12.46 21.73 4.74
C LEU A 46 11.24 21.27 3.93
N GLU A 47 10.05 21.21 4.54
CA GLU A 47 8.82 20.88 3.85
C GLU A 47 8.45 21.94 2.80
N LEU A 48 8.60 23.22 3.14
CA LEU A 48 8.38 24.32 2.21
C LEU A 48 9.35 24.28 1.03
N GLU A 49 10.63 24.03 1.27
CA GLU A 49 11.65 23.88 0.22
C GLU A 49 11.37 22.66 -0.67
N ALA A 50 11.01 21.51 -0.09
CA ALA A 50 10.65 20.31 -0.84
C ALA A 50 9.40 20.52 -1.71
N ASN A 51 8.38 21.22 -1.18
CA ASN A 51 7.18 21.57 -1.93
C ASN A 51 7.49 22.58 -3.04
N ALA A 52 8.35 23.56 -2.80
CA ALA A 52 8.80 24.51 -3.82
C ALA A 52 9.56 23.79 -4.94
N GLU A 53 10.48 22.88 -4.61
CA GLU A 53 11.22 22.09 -5.61
C GLU A 53 10.27 21.18 -6.41
N ARG A 54 9.33 20.51 -5.73
CA ARG A 54 8.30 19.71 -6.40
C ARG A 54 7.49 20.55 -7.37
N ASN A 55 7.03 21.72 -6.96
CA ASN A 55 6.22 22.61 -7.80
C ASN A 55 7.03 23.17 -8.98
N ALA A 56 8.31 23.50 -8.77
CA ALA A 56 9.22 23.91 -9.83
C ALA A 56 9.41 22.80 -10.88
N ARG A 57 9.62 21.55 -10.43
CA ARG A 57 9.70 20.39 -11.33
C ARG A 57 8.40 20.15 -12.10
N ILE A 58 7.24 20.29 -11.44
CA ILE A 58 5.94 20.19 -12.11
C ILE A 58 5.80 21.26 -13.18
N ALA A 59 6.15 22.52 -12.87
CA ALA A 59 6.09 23.62 -13.83
C ALA A 59 7.03 23.39 -15.03
N GLU A 60 8.24 22.87 -14.80
CA GLU A 60 9.17 22.51 -15.86
C GLU A 60 8.61 21.41 -16.77
N ILE A 61 8.04 20.35 -16.19
CA ILE A 61 7.41 19.27 -16.95
C ILE A 61 6.23 19.79 -17.78
N LEU A 62 5.39 20.65 -17.20
CA LEU A 62 4.27 21.27 -17.91
C LEU A 62 4.75 22.10 -19.11
N ALA A 63 5.81 22.89 -18.94
CA ALA A 63 6.40 23.66 -20.03
C ALA A 63 6.98 22.75 -21.14
N GLN A 64 7.60 21.62 -20.79
CA GLN A 64 8.10 20.65 -21.77
C GLN A 64 6.96 19.98 -22.56
N ILE A 65 5.85 19.65 -21.89
CA ILE A 65 4.65 19.09 -22.52
C ILE A 65 4.07 20.08 -23.53
N GLU A 66 3.87 21.33 -23.11
CA GLU A 66 3.35 22.40 -23.96
C GLU A 66 4.26 22.66 -25.16
N ASN A 67 5.58 22.74 -24.95
CA ASN A 67 6.55 22.93 -26.03
C ASN A 67 6.61 21.75 -27.01
N SER A 68 6.21 20.55 -26.58
CA SER A 68 6.09 19.38 -27.46
C SER A 68 4.76 19.35 -28.22
N GLY A 69 3.88 20.33 -28.03
CA GLY A 69 2.54 20.39 -28.62
C GLY A 69 1.58 19.33 -28.06
N LEU A 70 1.89 18.77 -26.89
CA LEU A 70 1.08 17.76 -26.22
C LEU A 70 0.25 18.41 -25.10
N SER A 71 -0.89 17.82 -24.77
CA SER A 71 -1.69 18.17 -23.61
C SER A 71 -1.55 17.17 -22.46
N ILE A 72 -2.00 17.54 -21.26
CA ILE A 72 -2.02 16.64 -20.09
C ILE A 72 -2.92 15.43 -20.38
N GLU A 73 -4.04 15.65 -21.08
CA GLU A 73 -4.97 14.61 -21.51
C GLU A 73 -4.32 13.57 -22.44
N ASP A 74 -3.46 14.00 -23.36
CA ASP A 74 -2.75 13.09 -24.29
C ASP A 74 -1.82 12.11 -23.54
N LEU A 75 -1.25 12.53 -22.41
CA LEU A 75 -0.44 11.65 -21.55
C LEU A 75 -1.29 10.62 -20.80
N GLY A 76 -2.51 11.00 -20.40
CA GLY A 76 -3.46 10.11 -19.72
C GLY A 76 -3.84 8.90 -20.55
N ASP A 77 -4.00 9.09 -21.87
CA ASP A 77 -4.41 8.04 -22.80
C ASP A 77 -3.30 6.98 -23.02
N VAL A 78 -2.04 7.41 -23.03
CA VAL A 78 -0.87 6.52 -23.10
C VAL A 78 -0.75 5.66 -21.84
N THR A 79 -0.96 6.21 -20.64
CA THR A 79 -0.83 5.42 -19.39
C THR A 79 -1.96 4.42 -19.18
N SER A 80 -3.13 4.66 -19.79
CA SER A 80 -4.28 3.75 -19.76
C SER A 80 -4.08 2.54 -20.68
N SER A 81 -3.43 2.74 -21.83
CA SER A 81 -3.11 1.66 -22.77
C SER A 81 -1.98 0.73 -22.29
N VAL A 82 -1.07 1.19 -21.43
CA VAL A 82 0.02 0.36 -20.87
C VAL A 82 -0.48 -0.65 -19.82
N LYS A 83 -1.62 -0.41 -19.16
CA LYS A 83 -2.14 -1.31 -18.10
C LYS A 83 -2.90 -2.54 -18.60
N THR A 84 -3.17 -2.69 -19.90
CA THR A 84 -4.03 -3.77 -20.42
C THR A 84 -3.28 -5.04 -20.85
N ALA A 85 -1.95 -5.08 -20.82
CA ALA A 85 -1.18 -6.27 -21.22
C ALA A 85 -0.80 -7.21 -20.04
N LYS A 86 -1.75 -7.57 -19.16
CA LYS A 86 -1.56 -8.79 -18.34
C LYS A 86 -1.89 -10.00 -19.20
N ALA A 87 -0.87 -10.58 -19.83
CA ALA A 87 -0.98 -11.87 -20.49
C ALA A 87 -1.56 -12.90 -19.50
N LYS A 88 -2.81 -13.34 -19.75
CA LYS A 88 -3.43 -14.44 -19.01
C LYS A 88 -2.56 -15.68 -19.22
N ARG A 89 -1.88 -16.14 -18.18
CA ARG A 89 -1.20 -17.43 -18.17
C ARG A 89 -2.19 -18.51 -18.58
N ALA A 90 -1.80 -19.38 -19.51
CA ALA A 90 -2.62 -20.50 -19.95
C ALA A 90 -3.01 -21.37 -18.73
N PRO A 91 -4.28 -21.78 -18.61
CA PRO A 91 -4.71 -22.66 -17.52
C PRO A 91 -3.91 -23.96 -17.56
N ARG A 92 -3.52 -24.47 -16.38
CA ARG A 92 -2.71 -25.69 -16.27
C ARG A 92 -3.51 -26.89 -16.82
N PRO A 93 -2.87 -27.82 -17.54
CA PRO A 93 -3.55 -28.99 -18.06
C PRO A 93 -4.09 -29.87 -16.91
N PRO A 94 -5.22 -30.57 -17.12
CA PRO A 94 -5.76 -31.53 -16.15
C PRO A 94 -4.78 -32.69 -15.93
N LYS A 95 -4.73 -33.24 -14.70
CA LYS A 95 -3.83 -34.35 -14.29
C LYS A 95 -4.56 -35.69 -14.19
N TYR A 96 -5.83 -35.66 -13.78
CA TYR A 96 -6.67 -36.84 -13.59
C TYR A 96 -7.92 -36.79 -14.48
N GLN A 97 -8.42 -37.96 -14.89
CA GLN A 97 -9.59 -38.12 -15.74
C GLN A 97 -10.42 -39.35 -15.33
N ILE A 98 -11.74 -39.20 -15.29
CA ILE A 98 -12.69 -40.28 -15.04
C ILE A 98 -13.92 -40.13 -15.94
N THR A 99 -14.45 -41.24 -16.46
CA THR A 99 -15.72 -41.27 -17.19
C THR A 99 -16.82 -41.78 -16.28
N VAL A 100 -17.87 -40.99 -16.06
CA VAL A 100 -19.05 -41.37 -15.27
C VAL A 100 -20.27 -41.07 -16.11
N ASP A 101 -21.17 -42.06 -16.26
CA ASP A 101 -22.42 -41.93 -17.03
C ASP A 101 -22.23 -41.42 -18.48
N GLY A 102 -21.07 -41.75 -19.08
CA GLY A 102 -20.72 -41.32 -20.44
C GLY A 102 -20.08 -39.93 -20.53
N GLU A 103 -19.97 -39.20 -19.42
CA GLU A 103 -19.36 -37.87 -19.36
C GLU A 103 -17.91 -37.94 -18.86
N LEU A 104 -17.01 -37.22 -19.54
CA LEU A 104 -15.58 -37.17 -19.22
C LEU A 104 -15.27 -36.03 -18.26
N ILE A 105 -14.90 -36.36 -17.03
CA ILE A 105 -14.56 -35.37 -16.00
C ILE A 105 -13.05 -35.35 -15.79
N GLN A 106 -12.47 -34.16 -15.95
CA GLN A 106 -11.03 -33.92 -15.82
C GLN A 106 -10.72 -33.00 -14.64
N TRP A 107 -9.64 -33.28 -13.92
CA TRP A 107 -9.22 -32.50 -12.75
C TRP A 107 -7.72 -32.23 -12.77
N THR A 108 -7.33 -30.98 -12.54
CA THR A 108 -5.92 -30.54 -12.52
C THR A 108 -5.14 -31.01 -11.30
N GLY A 109 -5.80 -31.65 -10.32
CA GLY A 109 -5.20 -32.00 -9.04
C GLY A 109 -4.96 -30.79 -8.12
N GLN A 110 -5.36 -29.59 -8.56
CA GLN A 110 -5.24 -28.35 -7.79
C GLN A 110 -6.64 -27.86 -7.39
N GLY A 111 -6.82 -27.54 -6.09
CA GLY A 111 -8.09 -27.02 -5.56
C GLY A 111 -9.07 -28.12 -5.12
N ARG A 112 -10.37 -27.79 -5.09
CA ARG A 112 -11.41 -28.70 -4.58
C ARG A 112 -11.57 -29.90 -5.52
N MET A 113 -11.38 -31.11 -4.98
CA MET A 113 -11.55 -32.35 -5.71
C MET A 113 -13.02 -32.54 -6.14
N PRO A 114 -13.30 -32.87 -7.42
CA PRO A 114 -14.66 -33.16 -7.88
C PRO A 114 -15.24 -34.37 -7.17
N THR A 115 -16.55 -34.35 -6.93
CA THR A 115 -17.28 -35.38 -6.17
C THR A 115 -17.07 -36.78 -6.74
N VAL A 116 -16.94 -36.92 -8.06
CA VAL A 116 -16.72 -38.21 -8.72
C VAL A 116 -15.39 -38.87 -8.34
N PHE A 117 -14.30 -38.10 -8.27
CA PHE A 117 -13.01 -38.61 -7.79
C PHE A 117 -13.07 -38.94 -6.30
N LYS A 118 -13.75 -38.09 -5.52
CA LYS A 118 -13.95 -38.31 -4.09
C LYS A 118 -14.65 -39.64 -3.80
N GLN A 119 -15.74 -39.93 -4.51
CA GLN A 119 -16.47 -41.18 -4.34
C GLN A 119 -15.63 -42.42 -4.69
N GLN A 120 -14.79 -42.35 -5.72
CA GLN A 120 -13.91 -43.47 -6.07
C GLN A 120 -12.81 -43.71 -5.02
N VAL A 121 -12.21 -42.63 -4.51
CA VAL A 121 -11.22 -42.71 -3.43
C VAL A 121 -11.85 -43.22 -2.13
N ASP A 122 -13.02 -42.73 -1.77
CA ASP A 122 -13.78 -43.16 -0.59
C ASP A 122 -14.23 -44.64 -0.73
N SER A 123 -14.39 -45.12 -1.97
CA SER A 123 -14.65 -46.54 -2.28
C SER A 123 -13.40 -47.41 -2.28
N GLY A 124 -12.24 -46.87 -1.89
CA GLY A 124 -10.97 -47.59 -1.73
C GLY A 124 -10.08 -47.65 -2.97
N LYS A 125 -10.42 -46.94 -4.07
CA LYS A 125 -9.57 -46.89 -5.28
C LYS A 125 -8.45 -45.87 -5.15
N ASN A 126 -7.31 -46.15 -5.77
CA ASN A 126 -6.19 -45.24 -5.72
C ASN A 126 -6.32 -44.12 -6.76
N MET A 127 -5.97 -42.88 -6.38
CA MET A 127 -6.05 -41.73 -7.29
C MET A 127 -5.18 -41.89 -8.54
N SER A 128 -4.08 -42.65 -8.44
CA SER A 128 -3.17 -42.91 -9.55
C SER A 128 -3.82 -43.73 -10.69
N GLU A 129 -4.90 -44.46 -10.43
CA GLU A 129 -5.65 -45.19 -11.46
C GLU A 129 -6.38 -44.25 -12.43
N PHE A 130 -6.59 -43.00 -12.03
CA PHE A 130 -7.25 -41.98 -12.84
C PHE A 130 -6.27 -40.98 -13.46
N LEU A 131 -4.96 -41.25 -13.41
CA LEU A 131 -3.99 -40.41 -14.11
C LEU A 131 -4.25 -40.43 -15.62
N ILE A 132 -4.18 -39.25 -16.23
CA ILE A 132 -4.27 -39.16 -17.69
C ILE A 132 -3.07 -39.89 -18.30
N PRO A 133 -3.27 -40.77 -19.31
CA PRO A 133 -2.17 -41.50 -19.95
C PRO A 133 -1.07 -40.55 -20.41
N GLY A 134 0.17 -40.79 -19.94
CA GLY A 134 1.34 -39.96 -20.25
C GLY A 134 1.72 -38.93 -19.18
N MET A 135 1.03 -38.87 -18.04
CA MET A 135 1.51 -38.20 -16.83
C MET A 135 1.99 -39.23 -15.79
N GLU A 136 3.29 -39.55 -15.82
CA GLU A 136 4.00 -40.24 -14.73
C GLU A 136 4.64 -39.22 -13.77
#